data_AF-A0A7C1HQJ6-F1
#
_entry.id   AF-A0A7C1HQJ6-F1
#
_cell.length_a   1.000
_cell.length_b   1.000
_cell.length_c   1.000
_cell.angle_alpha   90.00
_cell.angle_beta   90.00
_cell.angle_gamma   90.00
#
_symmetry.space_group_name_H-M   'P 1'
#
loop_
_entity.id
_entity.type
_entity.pdbx_description
1 polymer ?
#
loop_
_entity_poly.entity_id
_entity_poly.type
_entity_poly.pdbx_seq_one_letter_code
_entity_poly.pdbx_strand_id
1 'polypeptide(L)'
;MKRVLLCFFILSVLWCSVQSGNVGADADVHAQIREMLKAEPALILDVLRDHPLEFVEILEQAVLARQEHDRRKQEQADMATPRDPEIFPGRPMRGNPDAPVTIVEYSDFLCPYCSVAAATVKELMAKDDDSVRLVFKHLPLNPLSRELALAFEAAALQDPKAAWVLHDMLYERQKDVQKDYERVLNDFVQKSGVNQQRFFADRKNPELVALLEKDMEEARRFGFKGTPMFLINGIAVRGAVPLQEFERVIELVQSKFRDSATP
;
A
#
# COMPACT_ATOMS: atom_id res chain seq x y z
N MET A 1 22.42 53.52 -76.06
CA MET A 1 21.10 53.38 -75.41
C MET A 1 20.67 51.90 -75.27
N LYS A 2 21.47 51.05 -74.61
CA LYS A 2 21.09 49.66 -74.26
C LYS A 2 21.86 49.20 -73.01
N ARG A 3 21.73 49.89 -71.87
CA ARG A 3 22.31 49.44 -70.57
C ARG A 3 21.52 49.90 -69.31
N VAL A 4 20.29 50.39 -69.43
CA VAL A 4 19.52 50.92 -68.27
C VAL A 4 18.21 50.14 -68.00
N LEU A 5 17.94 49.04 -68.72
CA LEU A 5 16.71 48.25 -68.56
C LEU A 5 16.99 46.81 -68.09
N LEU A 6 17.81 46.63 -67.06
CA LEU A 6 18.04 45.30 -66.44
C LEU A 6 18.36 45.36 -64.93
N CYS A 7 17.93 46.41 -64.23
CA CYS A 7 18.11 46.54 -62.77
C CYS A 7 16.83 46.77 -61.97
N PHE A 8 15.65 46.76 -62.59
CA PHE A 8 14.37 46.98 -61.88
C PHE A 8 13.50 45.73 -61.67
N PHE A 9 14.00 44.53 -62.00
CA PHE A 9 13.26 43.27 -61.84
C PHE A 9 13.85 42.29 -60.81
N ILE A 10 14.88 42.70 -60.05
CA ILE A 10 15.52 41.86 -59.01
C ILE A 10 15.40 42.49 -57.60
N LEU A 11 14.58 43.53 -57.44
CA LEU A 11 14.32 44.16 -56.13
C LEU A 11 12.87 44.06 -55.63
N SER A 12 12.04 43.21 -56.24
CA SER A 12 10.69 42.89 -55.77
C SER A 12 10.54 41.49 -55.15
N VAL A 13 11.59 40.66 -55.15
CA VAL A 13 11.54 39.29 -54.62
C VAL A 13 12.15 39.17 -53.20
N LEU A 14 12.71 40.26 -52.66
CA LEU A 14 13.37 40.27 -51.35
C LEU A 14 12.63 41.08 -50.27
N TRP A 15 11.40 41.50 -50.55
CA TRP A 15 10.58 42.27 -49.58
C TRP A 15 9.14 41.75 -49.44
N CYS A 16 8.95 40.43 -49.52
CA CYS A 16 7.65 39.82 -49.19
C CYS A 16 7.79 38.41 -48.60
N SER A 17 8.69 38.25 -47.63
CA SER A 17 8.77 37.01 -46.83
C SER A 17 9.07 37.26 -45.35
N VAL A 18 8.94 38.52 -44.91
CA VAL A 18 9.10 38.92 -43.50
C VAL A 18 7.83 39.62 -43.05
N GLN A 19 6.66 38.97 -43.18
CA GLN A 19 5.45 39.29 -42.41
C GLN A 19 4.30 38.32 -42.69
N SER A 20 4.40 37.14 -42.08
CA SER A 20 3.23 36.40 -41.61
C SER A 20 3.73 35.28 -40.73
N GLY A 21 3.62 35.47 -39.41
CA GLY A 21 3.83 34.40 -38.45
C GLY A 21 2.99 33.19 -38.87
N ASN A 22 3.67 32.06 -39.05
CA ASN A 22 3.21 30.83 -39.69
C ASN A 22 2.20 30.04 -38.83
N VAL A 23 1.33 30.73 -38.09
CA VAL A 23 0.36 30.11 -37.16
C VAL A 23 -0.78 29.42 -37.92
N GLY A 24 -1.05 29.82 -39.17
CA GLY A 24 -2.11 29.25 -40.02
C GLY A 24 -1.71 28.00 -40.82
N ALA A 25 -0.44 27.86 -41.24
CA ALA A 25 0.01 26.69 -42.00
C ALA A 25 0.24 25.47 -41.10
N ASP A 26 0.68 25.68 -39.86
CA ASP A 26 0.93 24.61 -38.88
C ASP A 26 -0.38 23.91 -38.47
N ALA A 27 -1.46 24.69 -38.32
CA ALA A 27 -2.80 24.17 -38.02
C ALA A 27 -3.37 23.31 -39.16
N ASP A 28 -3.09 23.68 -40.42
CA ASP A 28 -3.52 22.94 -41.61
C ASP A 28 -2.75 21.61 -41.76
N VAL A 29 -1.44 21.62 -41.51
CA VAL A 29 -0.60 20.40 -41.53
C VAL A 29 -1.05 19.41 -40.45
N HIS A 30 -1.32 19.86 -39.23
CA HIS A 30 -1.83 18.97 -38.17
C HIS A 30 -3.19 18.36 -38.50
N ALA A 31 -4.08 19.12 -39.16
CA ALA A 31 -5.37 18.61 -39.61
C ALA A 31 -5.20 17.55 -40.71
N GLN A 32 -4.34 17.80 -41.69
CA GLN A 32 -4.03 16.85 -42.78
C GLN A 32 -3.40 15.55 -42.24
N ILE A 33 -2.42 15.64 -41.34
CA ILE A 33 -1.82 14.47 -40.69
C ILE A 33 -2.90 13.69 -39.91
N ARG A 34 -3.78 14.38 -39.18
CA ARG A 34 -4.86 13.73 -38.43
C ARG A 34 -5.81 12.97 -39.36
N GLU A 35 -6.22 13.56 -40.49
CA GLU A 35 -7.10 12.89 -41.44
C GLU A 35 -6.39 11.71 -42.14
N MET A 36 -5.11 11.84 -42.46
CA MET A 36 -4.30 10.74 -43.00
C MET A 36 -4.21 9.56 -42.03
N LEU A 37 -3.89 9.82 -40.76
CA LEU A 37 -3.81 8.76 -39.74
C LEU A 37 -5.17 8.08 -39.47
N LYS A 38 -6.28 8.81 -39.62
CA LYS A 38 -7.64 8.23 -39.55
C LYS A 38 -7.96 7.37 -40.78
N ALA A 39 -7.59 7.83 -41.98
CA ALA A 39 -7.81 7.13 -43.24
C ALA A 39 -6.93 5.87 -43.35
N GLU A 40 -5.70 5.92 -42.81
CA GLU A 40 -4.70 4.86 -42.87
C GLU A 40 -4.08 4.55 -41.49
N PRO A 41 -4.81 3.88 -40.57
CA PRO A 41 -4.29 3.54 -39.23
C PRO A 41 -3.04 2.63 -39.27
N ALA A 42 -2.81 1.94 -40.40
CA ALA A 42 -1.64 1.09 -40.62
C ALA A 42 -0.33 1.88 -40.47
N LEU A 43 -0.29 3.15 -40.85
CA LEU A 43 0.90 4.00 -40.73
C LEU A 43 1.40 4.11 -39.29
N ILE A 44 0.48 4.18 -38.31
CA ILE A 44 0.85 4.18 -36.89
C ILE A 44 1.39 2.80 -36.51
N LEU A 45 0.68 1.73 -36.90
CA LEU A 45 1.06 0.37 -36.53
C LEU A 45 2.42 -0.02 -37.13
N ASP A 46 2.77 0.49 -38.31
CA ASP A 46 4.07 0.24 -38.94
C ASP A 46 5.19 0.92 -38.16
N VAL A 47 5.03 2.19 -37.78
CA VAL A 47 5.99 2.87 -36.88
C VAL A 47 6.14 2.11 -35.55
N LEU A 48 5.04 1.64 -34.97
CA LEU A 48 5.09 0.86 -33.73
C LEU A 48 5.80 -0.50 -33.91
N ARG A 49 5.64 -1.15 -35.07
CA ARG A 49 6.31 -2.43 -35.41
C ARG A 49 7.79 -2.24 -35.72
N ASP A 50 8.17 -1.10 -36.30
CA ASP A 50 9.54 -0.75 -36.64
C ASP A 50 10.34 -0.31 -35.39
N HIS A 51 9.65 0.21 -34.37
CA HIS A 51 10.24 0.69 -33.12
C HIS A 51 9.67 -0.03 -31.86
N PRO A 52 9.73 -1.37 -31.78
CA PRO A 52 9.03 -2.11 -30.73
C PRO A 52 9.61 -1.87 -29.34
N LEU A 53 10.92 -1.66 -29.21
CA LEU A 53 11.56 -1.40 -27.90
C LEU A 53 11.22 -0.01 -27.36
N GLU A 54 11.28 1.02 -28.20
CA GLU A 54 10.90 2.39 -27.82
C GLU A 54 9.43 2.45 -27.41
N PHE A 55 8.55 1.75 -28.15
CA PHE A 55 7.14 1.67 -27.80
C PHE A 55 6.91 0.96 -26.46
N VAL A 56 7.59 -0.16 -26.20
CA VAL A 56 7.50 -0.86 -24.91
C VAL A 56 7.95 0.04 -23.78
N GLU A 57 9.04 0.79 -23.93
CA GLU A 57 9.50 1.75 -22.92
C GLU A 57 8.44 2.83 -22.63
N ILE A 58 7.85 3.42 -23.67
CA ILE A 58 6.76 4.42 -23.52
C ILE A 58 5.57 3.81 -22.77
N LEU A 59 5.18 2.58 -23.12
CA LEU A 59 4.09 1.87 -22.43
C LEU A 59 4.42 1.60 -20.97
N GLU A 60 5.62 1.12 -20.66
CA GLU A 60 6.08 0.87 -19.29
C GLU A 60 6.06 2.15 -18.45
N GLN A 61 6.60 3.25 -18.98
CA GLN A 61 6.57 4.56 -18.32
C GLN A 61 5.13 5.04 -18.08
N ALA A 62 4.25 4.89 -19.07
CA ALA A 62 2.85 5.26 -18.93
C ALA A 62 2.13 4.43 -17.85
N VAL A 63 2.42 3.12 -17.76
CA VAL A 63 1.90 2.24 -16.71
C VAL A 63 2.39 2.68 -15.34
N LEU A 64 3.69 2.94 -15.17
CA LEU A 64 4.25 3.41 -13.90
C LEU A 64 3.68 4.77 -13.48
N ALA A 65 3.55 5.72 -14.41
CA ALA A 65 2.96 7.03 -14.15
C ALA A 65 1.50 6.91 -13.72
N ARG A 66 0.72 6.02 -14.37
CA ARG A 66 -0.66 5.74 -13.99
C ARG A 66 -0.76 5.10 -12.60
N GLN A 67 0.11 4.13 -12.29
CA GLN A 67 0.15 3.51 -10.98
C GLN A 67 0.47 4.52 -9.87
N GLU A 68 1.45 5.40 -10.09
CA GLU A 68 1.80 6.44 -9.12
C GLU A 68 0.67 7.45 -8.96
N HIS A 69 0.02 7.87 -10.05
CA HIS A 69 -1.15 8.73 -10.00
C HIS A 69 -2.30 8.10 -9.19
N ASP A 70 -2.62 6.83 -9.47
CA ASP A 70 -3.67 6.10 -8.77
C ASP A 70 -3.31 5.90 -7.28
N ARG A 71 -2.04 5.63 -6.96
CA ARG A 71 -1.52 5.51 -5.59
C ARG A 71 -1.69 6.84 -4.83
N ARG A 72 -1.24 7.96 -5.40
CA ARG A 72 -1.38 9.29 -4.81
C ARG A 72 -2.84 9.66 -4.57
N LYS A 73 -3.70 9.40 -5.55
CA LYS A 73 -5.14 9.65 -5.43
C LYS A 73 -5.75 8.84 -4.29
N GLN A 74 -5.38 7.56 -4.17
CA GLN A 74 -5.86 6.69 -3.10
C GLN A 74 -5.36 7.17 -1.73
N GLU A 75 -4.09 7.51 -1.62
CA GLU A 75 -3.49 8.04 -0.40
C GLU A 75 -4.16 9.35 0.03
N GLN A 76 -4.39 10.29 -0.89
CA GLN A 76 -5.10 11.53 -0.61
C GLN A 76 -6.53 11.26 -0.12
N ALA A 77 -7.21 10.27 -0.70
CA ALA A 77 -8.55 9.87 -0.24
C ALA A 77 -8.51 9.28 1.19
N ASP A 78 -7.51 8.46 1.51
CA ASP A 78 -7.33 7.92 2.86
C ASP A 78 -6.97 9.00 3.88
N MET A 79 -6.16 9.99 3.48
CA MET A 79 -5.86 11.16 4.31
C MET A 79 -7.07 12.06 4.56
N ALA A 80 -7.95 12.19 3.56
CA ALA A 80 -9.18 12.96 3.67
C ALA A 80 -10.23 12.25 4.53
N THR A 81 -10.17 10.91 4.61
CA THR A 81 -11.11 10.09 5.38
C THR A 81 -10.36 9.10 6.27
N PRO A 82 -9.68 9.58 7.34
CA PRO A 82 -9.03 8.69 8.31
C PRO A 82 -10.05 7.72 8.91
N ARG A 83 -9.65 6.46 9.03
CA ARG A 83 -10.47 5.42 9.65
C ARG A 83 -10.20 5.40 11.15
N ASP A 84 -11.23 5.12 11.94
CA ASP A 84 -11.14 5.06 13.39
C ASP A 84 -11.36 3.61 13.87
N PRO A 85 -10.29 2.81 14.01
CA PRO A 85 -10.41 1.42 14.44
C PRO A 85 -10.76 1.33 15.93
N GLU A 86 -11.74 0.49 16.28
CA GLU A 86 -12.12 0.28 17.68
C GLU A 86 -11.04 -0.53 18.43
N ILE A 87 -10.34 0.08 19.39
CA ILE A 87 -9.34 -0.64 20.20
C ILE A 87 -9.94 -0.88 21.58
N PHE A 88 -10.41 -2.11 21.82
CA PHE A 88 -11.04 -2.45 23.09
C PHE A 88 -10.01 -2.50 24.25
N PRO A 89 -10.42 -2.17 25.49
CA PRO A 89 -9.54 -2.26 26.65
C PRO A 89 -8.99 -3.67 26.88
N GLY A 90 -7.68 -3.80 27.01
CA GLY A 90 -7.02 -5.09 27.20
C GLY A 90 -6.59 -5.80 25.91
N ARG A 91 -6.82 -5.20 24.73
CA ARG A 91 -6.17 -5.66 23.48
C ARG A 91 -4.64 -5.68 23.69
N PRO A 92 -3.95 -6.79 23.37
CA PRO A 92 -2.49 -6.82 23.41
C PRO A 92 -1.90 -5.73 22.52
N MET A 93 -0.98 -4.97 23.09
CA MET A 93 -0.19 -3.96 22.38
C MET A 93 1.28 -4.34 22.47
N ARG A 94 2.04 -4.04 21.42
CA ARG A 94 3.51 -4.12 21.42
C ARG A 94 4.05 -2.69 21.31
N GLY A 95 5.16 -2.41 21.98
CA GLY A 95 5.73 -1.05 22.08
C GLY A 95 5.15 -0.25 23.25
N ASN A 96 5.47 1.04 23.30
CA ASN A 96 4.99 1.94 24.34
C ASN A 96 3.45 2.15 24.24
N PRO A 97 2.64 1.79 25.25
CA PRO A 97 1.18 1.97 25.19
C PRO A 97 0.76 3.44 25.03
N ASP A 98 1.62 4.40 25.40
CA ASP A 98 1.37 5.84 25.30
C ASP A 98 1.99 6.46 24.03
N ALA A 99 2.49 5.63 23.11
CA ALA A 99 3.06 6.08 21.84
C ALA A 99 2.07 6.96 21.05
N PRO A 100 2.53 8.12 20.50
CA PRO A 100 1.69 9.01 19.71
C PRO A 100 1.23 8.40 18.38
N VAL A 101 1.96 7.39 17.87
CA VAL A 101 1.62 6.69 16.64
C VAL A 101 1.11 5.30 16.96
N THR A 102 -0.11 5.01 16.53
CA THR A 102 -0.74 3.70 16.61
C THR A 102 -0.79 3.09 15.21
N ILE A 103 -0.15 1.93 15.06
CA ILE A 103 -0.29 1.05 13.91
C ILE A 103 -1.31 -0.02 14.29
N VAL A 104 -2.45 -0.06 13.60
CA VAL A 104 -3.41 -1.17 13.70
C VAL A 104 -3.24 -2.06 12.48
N GLU A 105 -2.80 -3.29 12.70
CA GLU A 105 -2.61 -4.29 11.64
C GLU A 105 -3.79 -5.26 11.62
N TYR A 106 -4.40 -5.47 10.46
CA TYR A 106 -5.37 -6.53 10.19
C TYR A 106 -4.66 -7.63 9.39
N SER A 107 -4.48 -8.78 10.02
CA SER A 107 -3.56 -9.81 9.52
C SER A 107 -4.13 -11.22 9.58
N ASP A 108 -3.43 -12.13 8.91
CA ASP A 108 -3.71 -13.56 8.88
C ASP A 108 -2.40 -14.34 9.10
N PHE A 109 -2.34 -15.16 10.15
CA PHE A 109 -1.17 -15.94 10.54
C PHE A 109 -0.66 -16.92 9.47
N LEU A 110 -1.46 -17.29 8.47
CA LEU A 110 -1.06 -18.15 7.34
C LEU A 110 -0.86 -17.40 6.03
N CYS A 111 -1.11 -16.09 5.99
CA CYS A 111 -0.86 -15.30 4.79
C CYS A 111 0.66 -15.09 4.61
N PRO A 112 1.24 -15.43 3.44
CA PRO A 112 2.67 -15.24 3.19
C PRO A 112 3.09 -13.77 3.24
N TYR A 113 2.25 -12.86 2.72
CA TYR A 113 2.52 -11.43 2.77
C TYR A 113 2.46 -10.87 4.19
N CYS A 114 1.62 -11.44 5.07
CA CYS A 114 1.58 -11.05 6.48
C CYS A 114 2.89 -11.43 7.19
N SER A 115 3.50 -12.57 6.86
CA SER A 115 4.84 -12.94 7.40
C SER A 115 5.92 -11.94 6.96
N VAL A 116 5.93 -11.53 5.70
CA VAL A 116 6.85 -10.48 5.19
C VAL A 116 6.63 -9.16 5.92
N ALA A 117 5.38 -8.75 6.10
CA ALA A 117 5.05 -7.52 6.79
C ALA A 117 5.38 -7.58 8.29
N ALA A 118 5.15 -8.72 8.96
CA ALA A 118 5.53 -8.91 10.36
C ALA A 118 7.04 -8.74 10.58
N ALA A 119 7.89 -9.22 9.66
CA ALA A 119 9.33 -8.97 9.70
C ALA A 119 9.66 -7.48 9.54
N THR A 120 8.97 -6.80 8.62
CA THR A 120 9.16 -5.35 8.37
C THR A 120 8.74 -4.51 9.58
N VAL A 121 7.58 -4.81 10.18
CA VAL A 121 7.08 -4.14 11.38
C VAL A 121 7.98 -4.44 12.58
N LYS A 122 8.52 -5.66 12.70
CA LYS A 122 9.52 -5.98 13.74
C LYS A 122 10.79 -5.14 13.59
N GLU A 123 11.26 -4.88 12.38
CA GLU A 123 12.37 -3.96 12.13
C GLU A 123 12.02 -2.52 12.51
N LEU A 124 10.84 -2.04 12.10
CA LEU A 124 10.34 -0.70 12.44
C LEU A 124 10.31 -0.47 13.96
N MET A 125 9.68 -1.40 14.69
CA MET A 125 9.55 -1.31 16.14
C MET A 125 10.88 -1.45 16.89
N ALA A 126 11.88 -2.09 16.29
CA ALA A 126 13.21 -2.16 16.87
C ALA A 126 14.01 -0.86 16.70
N LYS A 127 13.65 -0.02 15.72
CA LYS A 127 14.26 1.31 15.50
C LYS A 127 13.61 2.40 16.34
N ASP A 128 12.31 2.26 16.62
CA ASP A 128 11.50 3.30 17.26
C ASP A 128 10.43 2.68 18.18
N ASP A 129 10.87 2.27 19.37
CA ASP A 129 10.02 1.57 20.35
C ASP A 129 9.16 2.51 21.20
N ASP A 130 9.57 3.78 21.31
CA ASP A 130 8.88 4.80 22.11
C ASP A 130 7.81 5.59 21.35
N SER A 131 7.98 5.80 20.03
CA SER A 131 7.05 6.64 19.26
C SER A 131 5.91 5.85 18.60
N VAL A 132 6.04 4.53 18.53
CA VAL A 132 5.09 3.63 17.84
C VAL A 132 4.58 2.53 18.77
N ARG A 133 3.26 2.32 18.76
CA ARG A 133 2.62 1.10 19.28
C ARG A 133 1.93 0.32 18.18
N LEU A 134 2.03 -1.00 18.27
CA LEU A 134 1.35 -1.93 17.38
C LEU A 134 0.16 -2.57 18.09
N VAL A 135 -0.99 -2.53 17.42
CA VAL A 135 -2.20 -3.27 17.75
C VAL A 135 -2.45 -4.29 16.65
N PHE A 136 -2.52 -5.56 17.03
CA PHE A 136 -2.77 -6.65 16.09
C PHE A 136 -4.26 -7.02 16.11
N LYS A 137 -4.88 -7.05 14.92
CA LYS A 137 -6.27 -7.44 14.67
C LYS A 137 -6.35 -8.59 13.67
N HIS A 138 -7.40 -9.39 13.81
CA HIS A 138 -7.52 -10.63 13.07
C HIS A 138 -8.42 -10.48 11.83
N LEU A 139 -7.89 -10.85 10.66
CA LEU A 139 -8.65 -11.01 9.43
C LEU A 139 -8.36 -12.40 8.82
N PRO A 140 -8.76 -13.50 9.50
CA PRO A 140 -8.47 -14.85 9.04
C PRO A 140 -9.23 -15.18 7.76
N LEU A 141 -8.52 -15.69 6.76
CA LEU A 141 -9.05 -16.01 5.43
C LEU A 141 -9.45 -17.48 5.27
N ASN A 142 -9.15 -18.33 6.25
CA ASN A 142 -9.51 -19.75 6.26
C ASN A 142 -9.73 -20.27 7.71
N PRO A 143 -10.33 -21.46 7.88
CA PRO A 143 -10.62 -22.01 9.21
C PRO A 143 -9.39 -22.21 10.10
N LEU A 144 -8.25 -22.62 9.53
CA LEU A 144 -7.04 -22.81 10.32
C LEU A 144 -6.48 -21.47 10.81
N SER A 145 -6.49 -20.43 9.99
CA SER A 145 -6.13 -19.07 10.41
C SER A 145 -7.02 -18.55 11.55
N ARG A 146 -8.30 -18.96 11.58
CA ARG A 146 -9.21 -18.65 12.68
C ARG A 146 -8.79 -19.33 13.98
N GLU A 147 -8.41 -20.61 13.93
CA GLU A 147 -7.88 -21.33 15.11
C GLU A 147 -6.62 -20.67 15.68
N LEU A 148 -5.73 -20.18 14.81
CA LEU A 148 -4.51 -19.48 15.21
C LEU A 148 -4.79 -18.10 15.82
N ALA A 149 -5.78 -17.37 15.29
CA ALA A 149 -6.25 -16.13 15.89
C ALA A 149 -6.82 -16.36 17.30
N LEU A 150 -7.63 -17.40 17.48
CA LEU A 150 -8.13 -17.79 18.81
C LEU A 150 -7.00 -18.20 19.76
N ALA A 151 -5.95 -18.85 19.26
CA ALA A 151 -4.77 -19.19 20.03
C ALA A 151 -4.00 -17.94 20.50
N PHE A 152 -3.83 -16.93 19.64
CA PHE A 152 -3.23 -15.65 20.01
C PHE A 152 -4.01 -14.96 21.13
N GLU A 153 -5.33 -14.83 20.97
CA GLU A 153 -6.18 -14.19 21.98
C GLU A 153 -6.27 -15.01 23.28
N ALA A 154 -6.22 -16.34 23.21
CA ALA A 154 -6.17 -17.20 24.39
C ALA A 154 -4.86 -17.04 25.18
N ALA A 155 -3.72 -16.83 24.49
CA ALA A 155 -2.47 -16.48 25.15
C ALA A 155 -2.57 -15.09 25.80
N ALA A 156 -3.19 -14.13 25.12
CA ALA A 156 -3.38 -12.76 25.59
C ALA A 156 -4.19 -12.65 26.88
N LEU A 157 -5.22 -13.50 27.05
CA LEU A 157 -6.01 -13.59 28.29
C LEU A 157 -5.20 -14.00 29.54
N GLN A 158 -4.00 -14.55 29.35
CA GLN A 158 -3.09 -14.92 30.43
C GLN A 158 -1.94 -13.93 30.55
N ASP A 159 -1.28 -13.63 29.43
CA ASP A 159 -0.17 -12.69 29.37
C ASP A 159 -0.06 -12.10 27.95
N PRO A 160 -0.25 -10.77 27.78
CA PRO A 160 -0.04 -10.10 26.51
C PRO A 160 1.35 -10.34 25.90
N LYS A 161 2.40 -10.51 26.71
CA LYS A 161 3.75 -10.81 26.21
C LYS A 161 3.82 -12.20 25.59
N ALA A 162 3.14 -13.18 26.19
CA ALA A 162 3.07 -14.53 25.64
C ALA A 162 2.33 -14.56 24.29
N ALA A 163 1.30 -13.74 24.10
CA ALA A 163 0.63 -13.58 22.81
C ALA A 163 1.60 -13.10 21.71
N TRP A 164 2.46 -12.12 22.02
CA TRP A 164 3.48 -11.65 21.05
C TRP A 164 4.57 -12.68 20.77
N VAL A 165 4.93 -13.52 21.75
CA VAL A 165 5.81 -14.68 21.52
C VAL A 165 5.14 -15.68 20.57
N LEU A 166 3.85 -15.96 20.75
CA LEU A 166 3.10 -16.83 19.84
C LEU A 166 3.00 -16.21 18.44
N HIS A 167 2.71 -14.92 18.34
CA HIS A 167 2.67 -14.18 17.07
C HIS A 167 3.95 -14.35 16.26
N ASP A 168 5.10 -14.05 16.88
CA ASP A 168 6.40 -14.16 16.20
C ASP A 168 6.66 -15.63 15.79
N MET A 169 6.36 -16.59 16.68
CA MET A 169 6.52 -18.02 16.40
C MET A 169 5.67 -18.51 15.23
N LEU A 170 4.40 -18.06 15.12
CA LEU A 170 3.50 -18.48 14.05
C LEU A 170 3.98 -17.99 12.68
N TYR A 171 4.45 -16.75 12.58
CA TYR A 171 4.99 -16.22 11.33
C TYR A 171 6.32 -16.84 10.92
N GLU A 172 7.21 -17.11 11.89
CA GLU A 172 8.51 -17.76 11.64
C GLU A 172 8.34 -19.24 11.23
N ARG A 173 7.24 -19.88 11.63
CA ARG A 173 7.00 -21.33 11.45
C ARG A 173 5.79 -21.65 10.57
N GLN A 174 5.38 -20.77 9.65
CA GLN A 174 4.16 -20.98 8.84
C GLN A 174 4.09 -22.36 8.15
N LYS A 175 5.21 -22.89 7.62
CA LYS A 175 5.27 -24.23 7.02
C LYS A 175 4.97 -25.35 8.02
N ASP A 176 5.51 -25.24 9.23
CA ASP A 176 5.26 -26.19 10.31
C ASP A 176 3.80 -26.11 10.78
N VAL A 177 3.27 -24.90 10.90
CA VAL A 177 1.88 -24.64 11.31
C VAL A 177 0.90 -25.24 10.31
N GLN A 178 1.12 -25.05 9.01
CA GLN A 178 0.29 -25.64 7.96
C GLN A 178 0.32 -27.18 7.99
N LYS A 179 1.45 -27.76 8.40
CA LYS A 179 1.60 -29.22 8.50
C LYS A 179 0.93 -29.79 9.76
N ASP A 180 1.15 -29.16 10.91
CA ASP A 180 0.67 -29.59 12.22
C ASP A 180 0.70 -28.42 13.21
N TYR A 181 -0.38 -27.64 13.22
CA TYR A 181 -0.50 -26.46 14.08
C TYR A 181 -0.57 -26.82 15.56
N GLU A 182 -1.20 -27.93 15.92
CA GLU A 182 -1.32 -28.36 17.33
C GLU A 182 0.05 -28.68 17.92
N ARG A 183 0.96 -29.30 17.16
CA ARG A 183 2.36 -29.46 17.60
C ARG A 183 3.05 -28.12 17.85
N VAL A 184 2.87 -27.13 16.97
CA VAL A 184 3.46 -25.80 17.15
C VAL A 184 2.89 -25.10 18.40
N LEU A 185 1.58 -25.21 18.64
CA LEU A 185 0.95 -24.66 19.84
C LEU A 185 1.42 -25.38 21.12
N ASN A 186 1.65 -26.69 21.06
CA ASN A 186 2.26 -27.44 22.16
C ASN A 186 3.70 -26.98 22.46
N ASP A 187 4.52 -26.76 21.42
CA ASP A 187 5.87 -26.19 21.58
C ASP A 187 5.82 -24.81 22.26
N PHE A 188 4.82 -23.99 21.91
CA PHE A 188 4.61 -22.66 22.48
C PHE A 188 4.28 -22.72 23.98
N VAL A 189 3.28 -23.52 24.39
CA VAL A 189 2.87 -23.58 25.81
C VAL A 189 3.98 -24.14 26.71
N GLN A 190 4.84 -25.01 26.19
CA GLN A 190 6.00 -25.54 26.92
C GLN A 190 7.07 -24.48 27.22
N LYS A 191 7.16 -23.43 26.40
CA LYS A 191 8.23 -22.42 26.46
C LYS A 191 7.78 -21.07 27.02
N SER A 192 6.49 -20.78 26.95
CA SER A 192 5.93 -19.46 27.30
C SER A 192 5.55 -19.30 28.76
N GLY A 193 5.39 -20.41 29.50
CA GLY A 193 4.99 -20.37 30.91
C GLY A 193 3.48 -20.13 31.13
N VAL A 194 2.67 -20.03 30.06
CA VAL A 194 1.22 -19.98 30.16
C VAL A 194 0.66 -21.30 30.71
N ASN A 195 -0.47 -21.24 31.40
CA ASN A 195 -1.15 -22.47 31.84
C ASN A 195 -1.71 -23.19 30.61
N GLN A 196 -1.13 -24.36 30.30
CA GLN A 196 -1.50 -25.17 29.12
C GLN A 196 -2.98 -25.53 29.08
N GLN A 197 -3.53 -26.03 30.20
CA GLN A 197 -4.93 -26.47 30.24
C GLN A 197 -5.88 -25.29 30.02
N ARG A 198 -5.59 -24.14 30.65
CA ARG A 198 -6.35 -22.91 30.47
C ARG A 198 -6.22 -22.37 29.04
N PHE A 199 -5.02 -22.40 28.45
CA PHE A 199 -4.79 -21.95 27.08
C PHE A 199 -5.66 -22.70 26.06
N PHE A 200 -5.67 -24.04 26.12
CA PHE A 200 -6.48 -24.85 25.20
C PHE A 200 -7.99 -24.76 25.48
N ALA A 201 -8.38 -24.46 26.72
CA ALA A 201 -9.78 -24.18 27.06
C ALA A 201 -10.23 -22.82 26.52
N ASP A 202 -9.43 -21.77 26.74
CA ASP A 202 -9.73 -20.38 26.38
C ASP A 202 -9.82 -20.21 24.85
N ARG A 203 -9.13 -21.03 24.04
CA ARG A 203 -9.33 -21.08 22.58
C ARG A 203 -10.77 -21.33 22.14
N LYS A 204 -11.60 -21.93 22.99
CA LYS A 204 -13.02 -22.21 22.73
C LYS A 204 -13.96 -21.16 23.33
N ASN A 205 -13.41 -20.09 23.89
CA ASN A 205 -14.18 -19.04 24.55
C ASN A 205 -15.05 -18.29 23.52
N PRO A 206 -16.39 -18.28 23.66
CA PRO A 206 -17.29 -17.59 22.74
C PRO A 206 -17.04 -16.07 22.68
N GLU A 207 -16.50 -15.46 23.73
CA GLU A 207 -16.13 -14.02 23.73
C GLU A 207 -14.98 -13.75 22.75
N LEU A 208 -13.99 -14.64 22.64
CA LEU A 208 -12.91 -14.51 21.68
C LEU A 208 -13.41 -14.71 20.24
N VAL A 209 -14.35 -15.63 20.06
CA VAL A 209 -15.02 -15.83 18.78
C VAL A 209 -15.75 -14.56 18.35
N ALA A 210 -16.50 -13.94 19.26
CA ALA A 210 -17.19 -12.67 19.00
C ALA A 210 -16.21 -11.52 18.71
N LEU A 211 -15.05 -11.50 19.40
CA LEU A 211 -14.01 -10.51 19.15
C LEU A 211 -13.45 -10.61 17.73
N LEU A 212 -13.14 -11.82 17.27
CA LEU A 212 -12.67 -12.06 15.90
C LEU A 212 -13.72 -11.62 14.86
N GLU A 213 -15.00 -11.87 15.10
CA GLU A 213 -16.06 -11.40 14.20
C GLU A 213 -16.12 -9.87 14.13
N LYS A 214 -15.94 -9.17 15.25
CA LYS A 214 -15.86 -7.70 15.27
C LYS A 214 -14.69 -7.17 14.45
N ASP A 215 -13.50 -7.78 14.58
CA ASP A 215 -12.33 -7.40 13.77
C ASP A 215 -12.63 -7.57 12.26
N MET A 216 -13.27 -8.69 11.89
CA MET A 216 -13.63 -8.99 10.50
C MET A 216 -14.71 -8.05 9.95
N GLU A 217 -15.75 -7.73 10.73
CA GLU A 217 -16.79 -6.77 10.38
C GLU A 217 -16.23 -5.36 10.20
N GLU A 218 -15.32 -4.95 11.09
CA GLU A 218 -14.65 -3.67 10.97
C GLU A 218 -13.79 -3.58 9.71
N ALA A 219 -13.00 -4.62 9.42
CA ALA A 219 -12.21 -4.67 8.19
C ALA A 219 -13.10 -4.56 6.93
N ARG A 220 -14.26 -5.25 6.92
CA ARG A 220 -15.25 -5.13 5.83
C ARG A 220 -15.80 -3.72 5.72
N ARG A 221 -16.17 -3.08 6.84
CA ARG A 221 -16.66 -1.69 6.90
C ARG A 221 -15.63 -0.70 6.35
N PHE A 222 -14.35 -0.93 6.61
CA PHE A 222 -13.25 -0.12 6.07
C PHE A 222 -12.90 -0.41 4.60
N GLY A 223 -13.56 -1.41 4.00
CA GLY A 223 -13.37 -1.79 2.60
C GLY A 223 -12.10 -2.60 2.36
N PHE A 224 -11.57 -3.26 3.39
CA PHE A 224 -10.36 -4.09 3.29
C PHE A 224 -10.69 -5.40 2.57
N LYS A 225 -9.96 -5.68 1.49
CA LYS A 225 -10.20 -6.82 0.59
C LYS A 225 -9.20 -7.97 0.74
N GLY A 226 -8.24 -7.84 1.65
CA GLY A 226 -7.17 -8.81 1.85
C GLY A 226 -6.28 -8.43 3.01
N THR A 227 -5.20 -9.18 3.20
CA THR A 227 -4.20 -9.00 4.26
C THR A 227 -2.78 -8.95 3.66
N PRO A 228 -1.82 -8.29 4.34
CA PRO A 228 -2.01 -7.45 5.52
C PRO A 228 -2.58 -6.08 5.15
N MET A 229 -3.31 -5.48 6.09
CA MET A 229 -3.83 -4.12 6.00
C MET A 229 -3.45 -3.36 7.25
N PHE A 230 -2.99 -2.13 7.10
CA PHE A 230 -2.55 -1.31 8.22
C PHE A 230 -3.33 0.00 8.28
N LEU A 231 -3.55 0.50 9.49
CA LEU A 231 -3.98 1.86 9.77
C LEU A 231 -2.92 2.51 10.65
N ILE A 232 -2.26 3.54 10.14
CA ILE A 232 -1.31 4.35 10.90
C ILE A 232 -2.03 5.65 11.27
N ASN A 233 -2.45 5.79 12.52
CA ASN A 233 -3.36 6.85 13.00
C ASN A 233 -4.55 7.08 12.04
N GLY A 234 -5.13 5.98 11.55
CA GLY A 234 -6.29 5.97 10.66
C GLY A 234 -5.98 6.08 9.16
N ILE A 235 -4.73 6.33 8.77
CA ILE A 235 -4.30 6.35 7.37
C ILE A 235 -3.99 4.93 6.89
N ALA A 236 -4.61 4.50 5.80
CA ALA A 236 -4.50 3.14 5.32
C ALA A 236 -3.20 2.88 4.54
N VAL A 237 -2.45 1.86 4.95
CA VAL A 237 -1.31 1.29 4.21
C VAL A 237 -1.66 -0.14 3.81
N ARG A 238 -1.50 -0.47 2.53
CA ARG A 238 -2.04 -1.68 1.91
C ARG A 238 -0.94 -2.66 1.56
N GLY A 239 -1.02 -3.87 2.10
CA GLY A 239 -0.11 -4.96 1.76
C GLY A 239 1.23 -4.90 2.47
N ALA A 240 2.10 -5.85 2.12
CA ALA A 240 3.47 -5.93 2.62
C ALA A 240 4.35 -4.90 1.88
N VAL A 241 4.37 -3.67 2.40
CA VAL A 241 5.19 -2.59 1.86
C VAL A 241 6.57 -2.57 2.51
N PRO A 242 7.61 -2.02 1.85
CA PRO A 242 8.92 -1.83 2.46
C PRO A 242 8.87 -0.93 3.69
N LEU A 243 9.87 -1.05 4.57
CA LEU A 243 9.99 -0.25 5.78
C LEU A 243 9.87 1.26 5.51
N GLN A 244 10.48 1.74 4.42
CA GLN A 244 10.49 3.16 4.05
C GLN A 244 9.07 3.71 3.85
N GLU A 245 8.13 2.89 3.41
CA GLU A 245 6.74 3.33 3.24
C GLU A 245 6.04 3.50 4.59
N PHE A 246 6.33 2.65 5.58
CA PHE A 246 5.86 2.85 6.94
C PHE A 246 6.43 4.14 7.55
N GLU A 247 7.75 4.32 7.46
CA GLU A 247 8.44 5.53 7.96
C GLU A 247 7.85 6.80 7.35
N ARG A 248 7.65 6.81 6.02
CA ARG A 248 7.04 7.95 5.30
C ARG A 248 5.64 8.28 5.80
N VAL A 249 4.78 7.28 6.02
CA VAL A 249 3.42 7.52 6.49
C VAL A 249 3.41 7.92 7.96
N ILE A 250 4.33 7.42 8.78
CA ILE A 250 4.53 7.85 10.17
C ILE A 250 4.91 9.33 10.23
N GLU A 251 5.89 9.76 9.45
CA GLU A 251 6.29 11.17 9.34
C GLU A 251 5.11 12.05 8.88
N LEU A 252 4.33 11.55 7.93
CA LEU A 252 3.14 12.25 7.41
C LEU A 252 2.08 12.43 8.51
N VAL A 253 1.76 11.41 9.30
CA VAL A 253 0.77 11.57 10.37
C VAL A 253 1.30 12.44 11.49
N GLN A 254 2.57 12.30 11.87
CA GLN A 254 3.20 13.11 12.92
C GLN A 254 3.27 14.60 12.54
N SER A 255 3.53 14.93 11.27
CA SER A 255 3.51 16.33 10.81
C SER A 255 2.11 16.95 10.92
N LYS A 256 1.07 16.21 10.52
CA LYS A 256 -0.33 16.65 10.67
C LYS A 256 -0.71 16.92 12.12
N PHE A 257 -0.27 16.09 13.07
CA PHE A 257 -0.49 16.33 14.49
C PHE A 257 0.20 17.62 14.96
N ARG A 258 1.45 17.87 14.54
CA ARG A 258 2.17 19.12 14.87
C ARG A 258 1.45 20.36 14.32
N ASP A 259 0.98 20.30 13.09
CA ASP A 259 0.28 21.42 12.44
C ASP A 259 -1.09 21.69 13.09
N SER A 260 -1.80 20.64 13.52
CA SER A 260 -3.09 20.77 14.23
C SER A 260 -2.96 21.20 15.70
N ALA A 261 -1.77 21.06 16.29
CA ALA A 261 -1.47 21.45 17.66
C ALA A 261 -0.93 22.89 17.78
N THR A 262 -0.74 23.58 16.64
CA THR A 262 -0.35 25.00 16.62
C THR A 262 -1.63 25.86 16.61
N PRO A 263 -1.90 26.64 17.68
CA PRO A 263 -3.10 27.47 17.78
C PRO A 263 -3.14 28.63 16.77
#